data_AF-A0A9D3W664-F1
#
_entry.id   AF-A0A9D3W664-F1
#
_cell.length_a   1.000
_cell.length_b   1.000
_cell.length_c   1.000
_cell.angle_alpha   90.00
_cell.angle_beta   90.00
_cell.angle_gamma   90.00
#
_symmetry.space_group_name_H-M   'P 1'
#
loop_
_entity.id
_entity.type
_entity.pdbx_description
1 polymer ?
#
loop_
_entity_poly.entity_id
_entity_poly.type
_entity_poly.pdbx_seq_one_letter_code
_entity_poly.pdbx_strand_id
1 'polypeptide(L)' 'MVRRCWNINLEEMLEAGVHCGHGTTKWNPRMVPYIFAKHNGIHITNLTRTARFYQKLVI' A
#
# COMPACT_ATOMS: atom_id res chain seq x y z
N MET A 1 -7.01 -6.41 -29.16
CA MET A 1 -7.35 -5.83 -27.85
C MET A 1 -6.34 -6.35 -26.84
N VAL A 2 -5.29 -5.58 -26.55
CA VAL A 2 -4.20 -6.02 -25.66
C VAL A 2 -4.67 -5.83 -24.22
N ARG A 3 -4.74 -6.91 -23.43
CA ARG A 3 -4.89 -6.79 -21.99
C ARG A 3 -3.60 -6.15 -21.47
N ARG A 4 -3.70 -4.94 -20.91
CA ARG A 4 -2.58 -4.32 -20.18
C ARG A 4 -2.41 -5.08 -18.87
N CYS A 5 -1.54 -6.08 -18.88
CA CYS A 5 -1.17 -6.84 -17.68
C CYS A 5 -0.17 -6.00 -16.89
N TRP A 6 -0.65 -5.13 -15.98
CA TRP A 6 0.24 -4.50 -15.00
C TRP A 6 0.69 -5.58 -14.00
N ASN A 7 1.88 -6.11 -14.22
CA ASN A 7 2.50 -7.08 -13.33
C ASN A 7 3.18 -6.33 -12.18
N ILE A 8 2.41 -5.98 -11.15
CA ILE A 8 2.95 -5.30 -9.96
C ILE A 8 3.69 -6.32 -9.10
N ASN A 9 5.01 -6.16 -8.96
CA ASN A 9 5.80 -6.93 -8.01
C ASN A 9 5.83 -6.25 -6.64
N LEU A 10 5.79 -7.03 -5.56
CA LEU A 10 5.82 -6.51 -4.18
C LEU A 10 7.17 -5.83 -3.87
N GLU A 11 8.24 -6.35 -4.47
CA GLU A 11 9.62 -5.87 -4.33
C GLU A 11 9.79 -4.47 -4.92
N GLU A 12 9.22 -4.22 -6.11
CA GLU A 12 9.20 -2.90 -6.73
C GLU A 12 8.42 -1.88 -5.88
N MET A 13 7.29 -2.30 -5.27
CA MET A 13 6.54 -1.42 -4.37
C MET A 13 7.31 -1.09 -3.09
N LEU A 14 8.16 -2.01 -2.63
CA LEU A 14 9.01 -1.82 -1.46
C LEU A 14 10.12 -0.82 -1.77
N GLU A 15 10.80 -1.01 -2.90
CA GLU A 15 11.87 -0.12 -3.40
C GLU A 15 11.35 1.29 -3.71
N ALA A 16 10.15 1.39 -4.29
CA ALA A 16 9.47 2.66 -4.51
C ALA A 16 8.95 3.34 -3.22
N GLY A 17 9.05 2.69 -2.05
CA GLY A 17 8.67 3.28 -0.76
C GLY A 17 7.17 3.42 -0.52
N VAL A 18 6.33 2.68 -1.25
CA VAL A 18 4.84 2.80 -1.19
C VAL A 18 4.27 2.43 0.19
N HIS A 19 5.02 1.66 0.98
CA HIS A 19 4.63 1.19 2.31
C HIS A 19 4.74 2.26 3.40
N CYS A 20 5.39 3.39 3.13
CA CYS A 20 5.54 4.49 4.07
C CYS A 20 4.24 5.29 4.17
N GLY A 21 3.60 5.26 5.33
CA GLY A 21 2.36 5.98 5.61
C GLY A 21 2.56 7.27 6.39
N HIS A 22 1.48 7.73 7.02
CA HIS A 22 1.48 8.96 7.83
C HIS A 22 2.08 8.72 9.23
N GLY A 23 2.49 9.80 9.88
CA GLY A 23 2.92 9.75 11.29
C GLY A 23 1.78 9.35 12.23
N THR A 24 2.12 8.64 13.31
CA THR A 24 1.17 8.09 14.29
C THR A 24 0.36 9.15 15.05
N THR A 25 0.78 10.42 15.00
CA THR A 25 0.12 11.54 15.70
C THR A 25 -0.96 12.20 14.84
N LYS A 26 -0.81 12.19 13.51
CA LYS A 26 -1.72 12.85 12.57
C LYS A 26 -2.14 11.85 11.50
N TRP A 27 -3.09 10.99 11.85
CA TRP A 27 -3.63 9.97 10.96
C TRP A 27 -5.15 9.85 11.12
N ASN A 28 -5.82 9.34 10.10
CA ASN A 28 -7.26 9.10 10.11
C ASN A 28 -7.56 7.70 10.69
N PRO A 29 -8.33 7.55 11.78
CA PRO A 29 -8.69 6.26 12.36
C PRO A 29 -9.37 5.28 11.39
N ARG A 30 -9.99 5.77 10.31
CA ARG A 30 -10.56 4.90 9.26
C ARG A 30 -9.50 4.10 8.49
N MET A 31 -8.22 4.46 8.62
CA MET A 31 -7.11 3.76 7.99
C MET A 31 -6.63 2.52 8.76
N VAL A 32 -7.14 2.25 9.97
CA VAL A 32 -6.81 1.06 10.78
C VAL A 32 -6.68 -0.23 9.97
N PRO A 33 -7.66 -0.62 9.12
CA PRO A 33 -7.59 -1.90 8.44
C PRO A 33 -6.52 -1.97 7.34
N TYR A 34 -5.96 -0.83 6.91
CA TYR A 34 -4.92 -0.76 5.86
C TYR A 34 -3.51 -0.62 6.44
N ILE A 35 -3.38 -0.41 7.74
CA ILE A 35 -2.10 -0.31 8.44
C ILE A 35 -1.62 -1.71 8.81
N PHE A 36 -0.39 -2.04 8.43
CA PHE A 36 0.27 -3.29 8.78
C PHE A 36 0.93 -3.19 10.16
N ALA A 37 1.74 -2.16 10.35
CA ALA A 37 2.50 -1.96 11.58
C ALA A 37 2.76 -0.47 11.83
N LYS A 38 3.35 -0.16 12.98
CA LYS A 38 3.92 1.16 13.28
C LYS A 38 5.40 0.98 13.59
N HIS A 39 6.26 1.78 12.97
CA HIS A 39 7.70 1.76 13.23
C HIS A 39 8.20 3.21 13.29
N ASN A 40 8.98 3.55 14.32
CA ASN A 40 9.54 4.90 14.55
C ASN A 40 8.52 6.04 14.40
N GLY A 41 7.29 5.83 14.87
CA GLY A 41 6.23 6.85 14.80
C GLY A 41 5.62 7.04 13.41
N ILE A 42 5.90 6.15 12.44
CA ILE A 42 5.29 6.13 11.12
C ILE A 42 4.44 4.87 10.96
N HIS A 43 3.26 5.01 10.36
CA HIS A 43 2.43 3.88 9.99
C HIS A 43 2.96 3.21 8.72
N ILE A 44 3.16 1.90 8.78
CA ILE A 44 3.50 1.08 7.61
C ILE A 44 2.20 0.55 7.02
N THR A 45 1.95 0.80 5.74
CA THR A 45 0.76 0.33 5.02
C THR A 45 0.95 -1.08 4.46
N ASN A 46 -0.14 -1.84 4.36
CA ASN A 46 -0.11 -3.21 3.86
C ASN A 46 -0.05 -3.24 2.31
N LEU A 47 1.13 -3.53 1.75
CA LEU A 47 1.35 -3.60 0.30
C LEU A 47 0.51 -4.68 -0.40
N THR A 48 0.27 -5.82 0.24
CA THR A 48 -0.55 -6.91 -0.33
C THR A 48 -1.99 -6.45 -0.56
N ARG A 49 -2.56 -5.70 0.39
CA ARG A 49 -3.87 -5.07 0.21
C ARG A 49 -3.84 -4.06 -0.92
N THR A 50 -2.85 -3.17 -0.96
CA THR A 50 -2.69 -2.16 -2.01
C THR A 50 -2.62 -2.79 -3.40
N ALA A 51 -1.82 -3.85 -3.59
CA ALA A 51 -1.70 -4.56 -4.85
C ALA A 51 -3.05 -5.15 -5.32
N ARG A 52 -3.83 -5.76 -4.41
CA ARG A 52 -5.17 -6.28 -4.71
C ARG A 52 -6.15 -5.18 -5.13
N PHE A 53 -6.14 -4.04 -4.44
CA PHE A 53 -7.01 -2.91 -4.81
C PHE A 53 -6.64 -2.32 -6.16
N TYR A 54 -5.34 -2.20 -6.44
CA TYR A 54 -4.88 -1.71 -7.73
C TYR A 54 -5.30 -2.62 -8.88
N GLN A 55 -5.14 -3.94 -8.73
CA GLN A 55 -5.62 -4.90 -9.72
C GLN A 55 -7.14 -4.78 -9.94
N LYS A 56 -7.92 -4.61 -8.87
CA LYS A 56 -9.38 -4.43 -8.98
C LYS A 56 -9.77 -3.14 -9.73
N LEU A 57 -8.99 -2.07 -9.59
CA LEU A 57 -9.28 -0.78 -10.21
C LEU A 57 -8.90 -0.72 -11.70
N VAL A 58 -7.97 -1.57 -12.15
CA VAL A 58 -7.40 -1.55 -13.51
C VAL A 58 -8.11 -2.53 -14.47
N ILE A 59 -9.08 -3.29 -13.98
CA ILE A 59 -9.96 -4.18 -14.76
C ILE A 59 -11.29 -3.47 -15.01
#